data_AF-A0A5N0TQS2-F1
#
_entry.id   AF-A0A5N0TQS2-F1
#
_cell.length_a   1.000
_cell.length_b   1.000
_cell.length_c   1.000
_cell.angle_alpha   90.00
_cell.angle_beta   90.00
_cell.angle_gamma   90.00
#
_symmetry.space_group_name_H-M   'P 1'
#
loop_
_entity.id
_entity.type
_entity.pdbx_description
1 polymer ?
#
loop_
_entity_poly.entity_id
_entity_poly.type
_entity_poly.pdbx_seq_one_letter_code
_entity_poly.pdbx_strand_id
1 'polypeptide(L)'
;MTVYTGSIATHRATLANATECASTTARRLGAEQRSAHEHNDPNLSAGGNDAEAQRRKGAVQRMAATEATSQRTAAVEARDYLTRTLDENRPQITDYARAQAGWAQARMYLDNGHTLWHILANADEALTLAVEQFGPHYLRSQRDPSKLWGLRFTPDATRDPIEASVRELQAAVMERLAAVVTDPALADLIRATLEAEVAFAAADPWWRQLDAIASGRTFDGLRAATEARRADQLKASRLTETLTRTA
;
A
#
# COMPACT_ATOMS: atom_id res chain seq x y z
N MET A 1 -24.31 -6.85 5.29
CA MET A 1 -24.41 -5.46 5.78
C MET A 1 -24.45 -4.56 4.55
N THR A 2 -25.14 -3.41 4.54
CA THR A 2 -25.15 -2.56 3.35
C THR A 2 -23.79 -1.89 3.20
N VAL A 3 -23.14 -2.06 2.04
CA VAL A 3 -21.90 -1.37 1.72
C VAL A 3 -22.23 0.12 1.50
N TYR A 4 -21.85 0.98 2.44
CA TYR A 4 -22.08 2.42 2.35
C TYR A 4 -21.06 3.08 1.41
N THR A 5 -21.44 3.26 0.15
CA THR A 5 -20.59 3.85 -0.91
C THR A 5 -20.06 5.25 -0.57
N GLY A 6 -20.83 6.05 0.17
CA GLY A 6 -20.40 7.37 0.64
C GLY A 6 -19.18 7.30 1.57
N SER A 7 -19.19 6.37 2.54
CA SER A 7 -18.07 6.18 3.47
C SER A 7 -16.83 5.63 2.76
N ILE A 8 -17.00 4.75 1.78
CA ILE A 8 -15.90 4.26 0.93
C ILE A 8 -15.23 5.43 0.20
N ALA A 9 -16.01 6.29 -0.44
CA ALA A 9 -15.49 7.43 -1.20
C ALA A 9 -14.69 8.40 -0.30
N THR A 10 -15.18 8.70 0.91
CA THR A 10 -14.47 9.55 1.87
C THR A 10 -13.13 8.94 2.28
N HIS A 11 -13.11 7.69 2.72
CA HIS A 11 -11.87 7.05 3.17
C HIS A 11 -10.87 6.84 2.04
N ARG A 12 -11.35 6.52 0.83
CA ARG A 12 -10.53 6.46 -0.39
C ARG A 12 -9.90 7.80 -0.71
N ALA A 13 -10.64 8.90 -0.60
CA ALA A 13 -10.12 10.25 -0.84
C ALA A 13 -9.05 10.66 0.20
N THR A 14 -9.28 10.34 1.49
CA THR A 14 -8.28 10.57 2.55
C THR A 14 -6.96 9.88 2.22
N LEU A 15 -7.00 8.62 1.80
CA LEU A 15 -5.81 7.86 1.45
C LEU A 15 -5.15 8.33 0.16
N ALA A 16 -5.94 8.65 -0.87
CA ALA A 16 -5.42 9.17 -2.14
C ALA A 16 -4.59 10.46 -1.95
N ASN A 17 -4.98 11.30 -1.00
CA ASN A 17 -4.29 12.56 -0.69
C ASN A 17 -3.15 12.40 0.35
N ALA A 18 -3.00 11.22 0.96
CA ALA A 18 -2.06 11.02 2.08
C ALA A 18 -0.60 11.31 1.69
N THR A 19 -0.15 10.81 0.53
CA THR A 19 1.22 11.02 0.04
C THR A 19 1.51 12.49 -0.26
N GLU A 20 0.57 13.19 -0.91
CA GLU A 20 0.72 14.60 -1.24
C GLU A 20 0.77 15.46 0.03
N CYS A 21 -0.16 15.21 0.96
CA CYS A 21 -0.21 15.89 2.25
C CYS A 21 1.08 15.67 3.06
N ALA A 22 1.51 14.42 3.19
CA ALA A 22 2.72 14.07 3.94
C ALA A 22 3.98 14.67 3.31
N SER A 23 4.13 14.58 2.00
CA SER A 23 5.31 15.11 1.30
C SER A 23 5.38 16.64 1.34
N THR A 24 4.24 17.33 1.20
CA THR A 24 4.14 18.79 1.30
C THR A 24 4.50 19.26 2.71
N THR A 25 3.93 18.63 3.74
CA THR A 25 4.24 18.96 5.13
C THR A 25 5.70 18.66 5.48
N ALA A 26 6.24 17.52 5.04
CA ALA A 26 7.65 17.16 5.28
C ALA A 26 8.63 18.15 4.62
N ARG A 27 8.36 18.59 3.39
CA ARG A 27 9.19 19.60 2.70
C ARG A 27 9.12 20.95 3.39
N ARG A 28 7.92 21.40 3.77
CA ARG A 28 7.71 22.67 4.47
C ARG A 28 8.46 22.68 5.80
N LEU A 29 8.23 21.68 6.66
CA LEU A 29 8.88 21.62 7.98
C LEU A 29 10.39 21.37 7.88
N GLY A 30 10.85 20.63 6.87
CA GLY A 30 12.28 20.50 6.59
C GLY A 30 12.95 21.81 6.18
N ALA A 31 12.24 22.67 5.42
CA ALA A 31 12.72 24.02 5.09
C ALA A 31 12.74 24.93 6.32
N GLU A 32 11.70 24.88 7.16
CA GLU A 32 11.65 25.63 8.43
C GLU A 32 12.77 25.18 9.39
N GLN A 33 13.07 23.88 9.46
CA GLN A 33 14.17 23.37 10.28
C GLN A 33 15.53 23.88 9.81
N ARG A 34 15.78 23.93 8.49
CA ARG A 34 17.02 24.52 7.92
C ARG A 34 17.10 26.01 8.22
N SER A 35 16.00 26.75 8.02
CA SER A 35 15.93 28.18 8.33
C SER A 35 16.18 28.48 9.81
N ALA A 36 15.72 27.61 10.71
CA ALA A 36 16.01 27.72 12.14
C ALA A 36 17.50 27.50 12.45
N HIS A 37 18.17 26.59 11.73
CA HIS A 37 19.59 26.31 11.90
C HIS A 37 20.47 27.45 11.36
N GLU A 38 20.04 28.08 10.27
CA GLU A 38 20.74 29.18 9.61
C GLU A 38 20.32 30.56 10.16
N HIS A 39 19.59 30.59 11.28
CA HIS A 39 19.08 31.84 11.84
C HIS A 39 20.22 32.77 12.27
N ASN A 40 20.22 33.98 11.70
CA ASN A 40 21.18 35.02 12.02
C ASN A 40 20.50 36.39 11.91
N ASP A 41 20.20 37.00 13.06
CA ASP A 41 19.71 38.36 13.15
C ASP A 41 20.86 39.29 13.61
N PRO A 42 21.22 40.32 12.83
CA PRO A 42 22.29 41.25 13.18
C PRO A 42 21.97 42.09 14.42
N ASN A 43 20.71 42.15 14.85
CA ASN A 43 20.29 42.88 16.05
C ASN A 43 20.35 42.01 17.32
N LEU A 44 20.61 40.71 17.19
CA LEU A 44 20.75 39.80 18.32
C LEU A 44 22.22 39.55 18.63
N SER A 45 22.52 39.36 19.92
CA SER A 45 23.81 38.82 20.33
C SER A 45 23.97 37.37 19.86
N ALA A 46 25.19 36.83 19.85
CA ALA A 46 25.43 35.42 19.51
C ALA A 46 24.54 34.47 20.35
N GLY A 47 24.47 34.67 21.67
CA GLY A 47 23.59 33.88 22.54
C GLY A 47 22.09 34.10 22.28
N GLY A 48 21.70 35.30 21.80
CA GLY A 48 20.33 35.58 21.37
C GLY A 48 19.96 34.83 20.09
N ASN A 49 20.86 34.81 19.11
CA ASN A 49 20.70 34.02 17.87
C ASN A 49 20.60 32.53 18.19
N ASP A 50 21.44 32.00 19.07
CA ASP A 50 21.39 30.60 19.49
C ASP A 50 20.06 30.26 20.20
N ALA A 51 19.61 31.11 21.12
CA ALA A 51 18.35 30.91 21.83
C ALA A 51 17.14 30.92 20.89
N GLU A 52 17.11 31.86 19.93
CA GLU A 52 16.06 31.97 18.94
C GLU A 52 16.07 30.80 17.95
N ALA A 53 17.26 30.36 17.51
CA ALA A 53 17.43 29.16 16.69
C ALA A 53 16.88 27.91 17.40
N GLN A 54 17.17 27.73 18.69
CA GLN A 54 16.63 26.61 19.48
C GLN A 54 15.11 26.73 19.68
N ARG A 55 14.58 27.93 19.91
CA ARG A 55 13.14 28.16 20.03
C ARG A 55 12.40 27.76 18.75
N ARG A 56 12.90 28.20 17.59
CA ARG A 56 12.35 27.85 16.26
C ARG A 56 12.45 26.35 16.00
N LYS A 57 13.62 25.75 16.25
CA LYS A 57 13.82 24.30 16.11
C LYS A 57 12.82 23.51 16.97
N GLY A 58 12.64 23.88 18.23
CA GLY A 58 11.67 23.24 19.13
C GLY A 58 10.21 23.40 18.66
N ALA A 59 9.85 24.53 18.04
CA ALA A 59 8.54 24.73 17.45
C ALA A 59 8.31 23.80 16.25
N VAL A 60 9.27 23.72 15.32
CA VAL A 60 9.21 22.84 14.15
C VAL A 60 9.11 21.37 14.57
N GLN A 61 9.88 20.95 15.59
CA GLN A 61 9.84 19.58 16.11
C GLN A 61 8.46 19.21 16.65
N ARG A 62 7.83 20.10 17.43
CA ARG A 62 6.47 19.87 17.95
C ARG A 62 5.43 19.83 16.82
N MET A 63 5.53 20.73 15.86
CA MET A 63 4.64 20.73 14.69
C MET A 63 4.78 19.44 13.89
N ALA A 64 6.00 18.98 13.64
CA ALA A 64 6.25 17.73 12.94
C ALA A 64 5.64 16.52 13.65
N ALA A 65 5.76 16.45 14.98
CA ALA A 65 5.17 15.36 15.77
C ALA A 65 3.64 15.34 15.67
N THR A 66 2.99 16.51 15.82
CA THR A 66 1.54 16.65 15.72
C THR A 66 1.04 16.30 14.32
N GLU A 67 1.68 16.82 13.28
CA GLU A 67 1.31 16.57 11.89
C GLU A 67 1.50 15.11 11.50
N ALA A 68 2.63 14.48 11.86
CA ALA A 68 2.87 13.07 11.56
C ALA A 68 1.82 12.18 12.22
N THR A 69 1.50 12.45 13.50
CA THR A 69 0.49 11.70 14.24
C THR A 69 -0.89 11.87 13.63
N SER A 70 -1.32 13.11 13.38
CA SER A 70 -2.64 13.42 12.82
C SER A 70 -2.85 12.76 11.46
N GLN A 71 -1.89 12.94 10.53
CA GLN A 71 -1.98 12.40 9.19
C GLN A 71 -1.95 10.86 9.18
N ARG A 72 -1.07 10.25 9.98
CA ARG A 72 -0.96 8.80 10.06
C ARG A 72 -2.20 8.18 10.69
N THR A 73 -2.74 8.76 11.76
CA THR A 73 -3.99 8.29 12.38
C THR A 73 -5.14 8.31 11.39
N ALA A 74 -5.35 9.43 10.69
CA ALA A 74 -6.42 9.53 9.69
C ALA A 74 -6.27 8.49 8.56
N ALA A 75 -5.04 8.24 8.10
CA ALA A 75 -4.77 7.23 7.08
C ALA A 75 -4.97 5.80 7.59
N VAL A 76 -4.54 5.49 8.82
CA VAL A 76 -4.74 4.18 9.46
C VAL A 76 -6.23 3.91 9.65
N GLU A 77 -6.98 4.87 10.19
CA GLU A 77 -8.43 4.73 10.37
C GLU A 77 -9.16 4.49 9.05
N ALA A 78 -8.78 5.22 7.99
CA ALA A 78 -9.34 5.02 6.66
C ALA A 78 -9.00 3.64 6.08
N ARG A 79 -7.75 3.18 6.20
CA ARG A 79 -7.32 1.86 5.74
C ARG A 79 -8.03 0.75 6.50
N ASP A 80 -8.09 0.86 7.81
CA ASP A 80 -8.70 -0.15 8.68
C ASP A 80 -10.22 -0.22 8.47
N TYR A 81 -10.88 0.92 8.20
CA TYR A 81 -12.27 0.92 7.80
C TYR A 81 -12.50 0.15 6.50
N LEU A 82 -11.73 0.45 5.45
CA LEU A 82 -11.88 -0.21 4.15
C LEU A 82 -11.60 -1.71 4.26
N THR A 83 -10.52 -2.09 4.94
CA THR A 83 -10.12 -3.49 5.15
C THR A 83 -11.18 -4.25 5.94
N ARG A 84 -11.67 -3.69 7.05
CA ARG A 84 -12.72 -4.34 7.87
C ARG A 84 -14.02 -4.49 7.10
N THR A 85 -14.44 -3.44 6.40
CA THR A 85 -15.66 -3.49 5.58
C THR A 85 -15.54 -4.53 4.48
N LEU A 86 -14.36 -4.65 3.87
CA LEU A 86 -14.08 -5.68 2.89
C LEU A 86 -14.16 -7.07 3.53
N ASP A 87 -13.48 -7.31 4.65
CA ASP A 87 -13.46 -8.62 5.32
C ASP A 87 -14.87 -9.08 5.70
N GLU A 88 -15.73 -8.15 6.14
CA GLU A 88 -17.14 -8.43 6.48
C GLU A 88 -18.03 -8.74 5.28
N ASN A 89 -17.70 -8.22 4.08
CA ASN A 89 -18.53 -8.34 2.88
C ASN A 89 -17.88 -9.18 1.77
N ARG A 90 -16.70 -9.76 2.04
CA ARG A 90 -15.94 -10.54 1.06
C ARG A 90 -16.77 -11.76 0.63
N PRO A 91 -16.82 -12.08 -0.69
CA PRO A 91 -17.46 -13.30 -1.14
C PRO A 91 -16.77 -14.51 -0.49
N GLN A 92 -17.57 -15.39 0.09
CA GLN A 92 -17.07 -16.63 0.69
C GLN A 92 -17.38 -17.79 -0.24
N ILE A 93 -16.52 -18.81 -0.23
CA ILE A 93 -16.83 -20.09 -0.84
C ILE A 93 -17.98 -20.73 -0.05
N THR A 94 -19.18 -20.67 -0.60
CA THR A 94 -20.37 -21.32 -0.03
C THR A 94 -20.51 -22.77 -0.49
N ASP A 95 -20.02 -23.08 -1.70
CA ASP A 95 -19.96 -24.44 -2.26
C ASP A 95 -18.51 -24.93 -2.34
N TYR A 96 -18.13 -25.71 -1.34
CA TYR A 96 -16.77 -26.26 -1.24
C TYR A 96 -16.44 -27.24 -2.38
N ALA A 97 -17.43 -28.00 -2.88
CA ALA A 97 -17.21 -28.93 -3.99
C ALA A 97 -16.88 -28.18 -5.28
N ARG A 98 -17.59 -27.07 -5.54
CA ARG A 98 -17.30 -26.18 -6.68
C ARG A 98 -15.92 -25.53 -6.56
N ALA A 99 -15.52 -25.08 -5.38
CA ALA A 99 -14.19 -24.52 -5.18
C ALA A 99 -13.07 -25.56 -5.34
N GLN A 100 -13.28 -26.80 -4.86
CA GLN A 100 -12.33 -27.89 -5.11
C GLN A 100 -12.20 -28.22 -6.59
N ALA A 101 -13.31 -28.25 -7.33
CA ALA A 101 -13.28 -28.45 -8.78
C ALA A 101 -12.54 -27.32 -9.51
N GLY A 102 -12.79 -26.06 -9.13
CA GLY A 102 -12.05 -24.91 -9.65
C GLY A 102 -10.55 -25.00 -9.34
N TRP A 103 -10.19 -25.42 -8.13
CA TRP A 103 -8.78 -25.63 -7.78
C TRP A 103 -8.14 -26.79 -8.57
N ALA A 104 -8.87 -27.89 -8.79
CA ALA A 104 -8.40 -28.98 -9.64
C ALA A 104 -8.12 -28.49 -11.07
N GLN A 105 -8.99 -27.64 -11.62
CA GLN A 105 -8.76 -26.98 -12.91
C GLN A 105 -7.51 -26.08 -12.88
N ALA A 106 -7.34 -25.25 -11.84
CA ALA A 106 -6.14 -24.42 -11.68
C ALA A 106 -4.86 -25.28 -11.66
N ARG A 107 -4.88 -26.42 -10.95
CA ARG A 107 -3.76 -27.36 -10.90
C ARG A 107 -3.41 -27.93 -12.26
N MET A 108 -4.40 -28.30 -13.08
CA MET A 108 -4.12 -28.77 -14.45
C MET A 108 -3.36 -27.73 -15.28
N TYR A 109 -3.70 -26.43 -15.15
CA TYR A 109 -2.95 -25.37 -15.81
C TYR A 109 -1.53 -25.22 -15.23
N LEU A 110 -1.38 -25.29 -13.91
CA LEU A 110 -0.06 -25.24 -13.26
C LEU A 110 0.83 -26.41 -13.71
N ASP A 111 0.28 -27.62 -13.79
CA ASP A 111 0.99 -28.83 -14.23
C ASP A 111 1.41 -28.73 -15.71
N ASN A 112 0.64 -27.98 -16.53
CA ASN A 112 0.98 -27.64 -17.92
C ASN A 112 1.98 -26.48 -18.04
N GLY A 113 2.54 -25.98 -16.92
CA GLY A 113 3.54 -24.92 -16.90
C GLY A 113 2.99 -23.49 -16.94
N HIS A 114 1.67 -23.30 -16.80
CA HIS A 114 1.11 -21.96 -16.63
C HIS A 114 1.37 -21.42 -15.22
N THR A 115 1.34 -20.10 -15.08
CA THR A 115 1.50 -19.42 -13.80
C THR A 115 0.13 -19.11 -13.16
N LEU A 116 0.08 -18.91 -11.84
CA LEU A 116 -1.14 -18.47 -11.15
C LEU A 116 -1.70 -17.16 -11.73
N TRP A 117 -0.84 -16.26 -12.21
CA TRP A 117 -1.27 -15.04 -12.89
C TRP A 117 -1.98 -15.30 -14.22
N HIS A 118 -1.43 -16.21 -15.01
CA HIS A 118 -2.05 -16.59 -16.27
C HIS A 118 -3.46 -17.17 -16.03
N ILE A 119 -3.59 -17.98 -14.99
CA ILE A 119 -4.88 -18.55 -14.57
C ILE A 119 -5.83 -17.43 -14.13
N LEU A 120 -5.38 -16.53 -13.24
CA LEU A 120 -6.20 -15.42 -12.72
C LEU A 120 -6.64 -14.43 -13.79
N ALA A 121 -5.82 -14.17 -14.81
CA ALA A 121 -6.16 -13.23 -15.89
C ALA A 121 -7.49 -13.57 -16.58
N ASN A 122 -7.84 -14.85 -16.64
CA ASN A 122 -9.05 -15.34 -17.30
C ASN A 122 -10.06 -15.99 -16.33
N ALA A 123 -9.77 -16.02 -15.04
CA ALA A 123 -10.58 -16.73 -14.05
C ALA A 123 -11.95 -16.07 -13.87
N ASP A 124 -13.02 -16.85 -13.76
CA ASP A 124 -14.30 -16.34 -13.27
C ASP A 124 -14.24 -16.14 -11.74
N GLU A 125 -15.33 -15.67 -11.14
CA GLU A 125 -15.41 -15.44 -9.69
C GLU A 125 -15.11 -16.73 -8.89
N ALA A 126 -15.66 -17.87 -9.32
CA ALA A 126 -15.48 -19.15 -8.64
C ALA A 126 -14.03 -19.64 -8.69
N LEU A 127 -13.38 -19.59 -9.85
CA LEU A 127 -11.97 -19.96 -10.00
C LEU A 127 -11.05 -18.99 -9.24
N THR A 128 -11.40 -17.70 -9.21
CA THR A 128 -10.65 -16.68 -8.46
C THR A 128 -10.69 -16.96 -6.95
N LEU A 129 -11.88 -17.26 -6.39
CA LEU A 129 -12.02 -17.64 -4.98
C LEU A 129 -11.33 -18.97 -4.67
N ALA A 130 -11.34 -19.94 -5.60
CA ALA A 130 -10.59 -21.17 -5.42
C ALA A 130 -9.07 -20.91 -5.34
N VAL A 131 -8.53 -20.06 -6.22
CA VAL A 131 -7.12 -19.67 -6.19
C VAL A 131 -6.79 -18.89 -4.91
N GLU A 132 -7.69 -18.02 -4.44
CA GLU A 132 -7.55 -17.33 -3.16
C GLU A 132 -7.37 -18.32 -2.00
N GLN A 133 -8.25 -19.32 -1.93
CA GLN A 133 -8.29 -20.27 -0.82
C GLN A 133 -7.10 -21.21 -0.81
N PHE A 134 -6.71 -21.76 -1.97
CA PHE A 134 -5.73 -22.85 -2.06
C PHE A 134 -4.36 -22.40 -2.57
N GLY A 135 -4.29 -21.32 -3.35
CA GLY A 135 -3.05 -20.82 -3.95
C GLY A 135 -1.96 -20.46 -2.94
N PRO A 136 -2.26 -19.78 -1.81
CA PRO A 136 -1.25 -19.50 -0.78
C PRO A 136 -0.63 -20.78 -0.19
N HIS A 137 -1.45 -21.82 0.06
CA HIS A 137 -0.95 -23.11 0.54
C HIS A 137 -0.10 -23.81 -0.50
N TYR A 138 -0.49 -23.74 -1.78
CA TYR A 138 0.31 -24.26 -2.88
C TYR A 138 1.68 -23.59 -2.95
N LEU A 139 1.75 -22.25 -2.91
CA LEU A 139 3.00 -21.51 -2.93
C LEU A 139 3.90 -21.86 -1.74
N ARG A 140 3.32 -21.92 -0.54
CA ARG A 140 4.07 -22.32 0.68
C ARG A 140 4.55 -23.76 0.66
N SER A 141 3.90 -24.63 -0.09
CA SER A 141 4.34 -26.02 -0.28
C SER A 141 5.48 -26.17 -1.29
N GLN A 142 5.77 -25.14 -2.09
CA GLN A 142 6.87 -25.18 -3.04
C GLN A 142 8.21 -25.10 -2.31
N ARG A 143 9.00 -26.18 -2.43
CA ARG A 143 10.36 -26.24 -1.87
C ARG A 143 11.41 -25.59 -2.76
N ASP A 144 11.06 -25.32 -4.02
CA ASP A 144 11.96 -24.77 -5.03
C ASP A 144 11.49 -23.36 -5.42
N PRO A 145 12.20 -22.30 -4.98
CA PRO A 145 11.90 -20.93 -5.36
C PRO A 145 11.94 -20.70 -6.87
N SER A 146 12.64 -21.56 -7.63
CA SER A 146 12.69 -21.47 -9.09
C SER A 146 11.37 -21.83 -9.78
N LYS A 147 10.40 -22.37 -9.03
CA LYS A 147 9.04 -22.64 -9.50
C LYS A 147 8.03 -21.55 -9.14
N LEU A 148 8.47 -20.49 -8.44
CA LEU A 148 7.65 -19.33 -8.08
C LEU A 148 7.57 -18.28 -9.21
N TRP A 149 8.06 -18.62 -10.42
CA TRP A 149 8.22 -17.68 -11.53
C TRP A 149 6.85 -17.32 -12.11
N GLY A 150 6.59 -16.02 -12.23
CA GLY A 150 5.32 -15.46 -12.68
C GLY A 150 4.74 -14.41 -11.75
N LEU A 151 5.06 -14.50 -10.45
CA LEU A 151 4.89 -13.40 -9.49
C LEU A 151 6.05 -12.42 -9.70
N ARG A 152 5.75 -11.13 -9.80
CA ARG A 152 6.69 -10.04 -10.13
C ARG A 152 7.69 -9.85 -9.00
N PHE A 153 8.57 -10.81 -8.83
CA PHE A 153 9.66 -10.76 -7.89
C PHE A 153 10.48 -9.50 -8.15
N THR A 154 10.25 -8.48 -7.32
CA THR A 154 11.23 -7.43 -7.15
C THR A 154 12.16 -7.94 -6.06
N PRO A 155 13.43 -8.22 -6.36
CA PRO A 155 14.37 -8.69 -5.35
C PRO A 155 14.51 -7.57 -4.32
N ASP A 156 13.77 -7.69 -3.22
CA ASP A 156 14.20 -7.13 -1.96
C ASP A 156 14.88 -8.30 -1.25
N ALA A 157 16.22 -8.32 -1.30
CA ALA A 157 17.08 -9.43 -0.86
C ALA A 157 16.93 -9.80 0.63
N THR A 158 16.03 -9.11 1.35
CA THR A 158 15.78 -9.23 2.77
C THR A 158 14.49 -9.99 3.12
N ARG A 159 13.63 -10.32 2.14
CA ARG A 159 12.33 -10.96 2.38
C ARG A 159 12.28 -12.39 1.88
N ASP A 160 11.62 -13.26 2.64
CA ASP A 160 11.28 -14.62 2.23
C ASP A 160 10.55 -14.57 0.87
N PRO A 161 11.13 -15.18 -0.19
CA PRO A 161 10.56 -15.13 -1.53
C PRO A 161 9.16 -15.77 -1.59
N ILE A 162 8.89 -16.80 -0.78
CA ILE A 162 7.59 -17.47 -0.73
C ILE A 162 6.52 -16.50 -0.19
N GLU A 163 6.79 -15.83 0.93
CA GLU A 163 5.84 -14.89 1.51
C GLU A 163 5.68 -13.61 0.66
N ALA A 164 6.70 -13.21 -0.09
CA ALA A 164 6.55 -12.17 -1.11
C ALA A 164 5.59 -12.62 -2.22
N SER A 165 5.78 -13.83 -2.75
CA SER A 165 4.91 -14.46 -3.73
C SER A 165 3.46 -14.60 -3.24
N VAL A 166 3.24 -14.98 -1.97
CA VAL A 166 1.88 -15.07 -1.40
C VAL A 166 1.20 -13.70 -1.36
N ARG A 167 1.89 -12.65 -0.91
CA ARG A 167 1.32 -11.28 -0.89
C ARG A 167 0.97 -10.79 -2.28
N GLU A 168 1.80 -11.08 -3.28
CA GLU A 168 1.51 -10.72 -4.66
C GLU A 168 0.32 -11.49 -5.23
N LEU A 169 0.20 -12.79 -4.92
CA LEU A 169 -0.96 -13.59 -5.30
C LEU A 169 -2.24 -13.02 -4.70
N GLN A 170 -2.22 -12.64 -3.42
CA GLN A 170 -3.38 -12.05 -2.75
C GLN A 170 -3.81 -10.74 -3.42
N ALA A 171 -2.87 -9.89 -3.82
CA ALA A 171 -3.16 -8.69 -4.59
C ALA A 171 -3.78 -9.02 -5.96
N ALA A 172 -3.23 -10.00 -6.68
CA ALA A 172 -3.73 -10.46 -7.97
C ALA A 172 -5.18 -10.97 -7.89
N VAL A 173 -5.47 -11.79 -6.88
CA VAL A 173 -6.80 -12.32 -6.60
C VAL A 173 -7.76 -11.17 -6.36
N MET A 174 -7.39 -10.21 -5.51
CA MET A 174 -8.23 -9.05 -5.21
C MET A 174 -8.51 -8.21 -6.45
N GLU A 175 -7.51 -7.95 -7.29
CA GLU A 175 -7.69 -7.24 -8.56
C GLU A 175 -8.66 -7.99 -9.47
N ARG A 176 -8.51 -9.31 -9.57
CA ARG A 176 -9.41 -10.13 -10.38
C ARG A 176 -10.83 -10.16 -9.80
N LEU A 177 -11.00 -10.32 -8.49
CA LEU A 177 -12.30 -10.27 -7.82
C LEU A 177 -13.01 -8.94 -8.09
N ALA A 178 -12.29 -7.81 -7.99
CA ALA A 178 -12.84 -6.51 -8.37
C ALA A 178 -13.32 -6.40 -9.82
N ALA A 179 -12.81 -7.25 -10.72
CA ALA A 179 -13.21 -7.28 -12.13
C ALA A 179 -14.38 -8.23 -12.40
N VAL A 180 -14.55 -9.30 -11.62
CA VAL A 180 -15.52 -10.37 -11.89
C VAL A 180 -16.69 -10.43 -10.92
N VAL A 181 -16.59 -9.80 -9.75
CA VAL A 181 -17.67 -9.80 -8.75
C VAL A 181 -18.90 -9.09 -9.31
N THR A 182 -20.07 -9.69 -9.09
CA THR A 182 -21.32 -9.20 -9.67
C THR A 182 -21.82 -7.91 -9.01
N ASP A 183 -21.58 -7.74 -7.70
CA ASP A 183 -21.99 -6.55 -6.95
C ASP A 183 -21.04 -5.36 -7.21
N PRO A 184 -21.51 -4.27 -7.86
CA PRO A 184 -20.68 -3.11 -8.16
C PRO A 184 -20.14 -2.38 -6.93
N ALA A 185 -20.88 -2.39 -5.81
CA ALA A 185 -20.46 -1.72 -4.58
C ALA A 185 -19.30 -2.48 -3.92
N LEU A 186 -19.34 -3.80 -3.96
CA LEU A 186 -18.26 -4.66 -3.50
C LEU A 186 -17.04 -4.58 -4.44
N ALA A 187 -17.25 -4.50 -5.76
CA ALA A 187 -16.18 -4.26 -6.71
C ALA A 187 -15.44 -2.94 -6.42
N ASP A 188 -16.18 -1.86 -6.13
CA ASP A 188 -15.58 -0.56 -5.79
C ASP A 188 -14.85 -0.61 -4.43
N LEU A 189 -15.41 -1.28 -3.42
CA LEU A 189 -14.76 -1.50 -2.13
C LEU A 189 -13.41 -2.23 -2.26
N ILE A 190 -13.36 -3.29 -3.07
CA ILE A 190 -12.13 -4.05 -3.34
C ILE A 190 -11.09 -3.14 -4.01
N ARG A 191 -11.48 -2.37 -5.04
CA ARG A 191 -10.57 -1.42 -5.71
C ARG A 191 -10.08 -0.33 -4.77
N ALA A 192 -10.98 0.24 -3.96
CA ALA A 192 -10.64 1.24 -2.97
C ALA A 192 -9.62 0.71 -1.94
N THR A 193 -9.78 -0.54 -1.50
CA THR A 193 -8.84 -1.19 -0.57
C THR A 193 -7.47 -1.43 -1.21
N LEU A 194 -7.41 -1.86 -2.48
CA LEU A 194 -6.13 -2.00 -3.20
C LEU A 194 -5.41 -0.67 -3.40
N GLU A 195 -6.16 0.39 -3.76
CA GLU A 195 -5.62 1.73 -3.89
C GLU A 195 -5.14 2.30 -2.55
N ALA A 196 -5.87 1.99 -1.46
CA ALA A 196 -5.53 2.38 -0.10
C ALA A 196 -4.17 1.84 0.34
N GLU A 197 -3.92 0.55 0.16
CA GLU A 197 -2.65 -0.09 0.54
C GLU A 197 -1.46 0.55 -0.17
N VAL A 198 -1.61 0.83 -1.46
CA VAL A 198 -0.58 1.50 -2.25
C VAL A 198 -0.34 2.93 -1.77
N ALA A 199 -1.42 3.72 -1.61
CA ALA A 199 -1.29 5.11 -1.19
C ALA A 199 -0.70 5.22 0.21
N PHE A 200 -1.08 4.32 1.12
CA PHE A 200 -0.49 4.21 2.46
C PHE A 200 1.01 3.89 2.39
N ALA A 201 1.41 2.92 1.56
CA ALA A 201 2.82 2.57 1.37
C ALA A 201 3.64 3.72 0.75
N ALA A 202 3.05 4.52 -0.13
CA ALA A 202 3.68 5.69 -0.72
C ALA A 202 3.82 6.86 0.28
N ALA A 203 2.89 7.00 1.22
CA ALA A 203 2.93 8.03 2.26
C ALA A 203 3.89 7.71 3.41
N ASP A 204 4.10 6.43 3.73
CA ASP A 204 4.90 5.99 4.89
C ASP A 204 6.33 6.58 4.96
N PRO A 205 7.12 6.64 3.86
CA PRO A 205 8.45 7.25 3.89
C PRO A 205 8.43 8.73 4.29
N TRP A 206 7.39 9.47 3.92
CA TRP A 206 7.23 10.89 4.29
C TRP A 206 6.84 11.06 5.75
N TRP A 207 6.01 10.18 6.31
CA TRP A 207 5.75 10.18 7.75
C TRP A 207 6.99 9.83 8.56
N ARG A 208 7.83 8.89 8.08
CA ARG A 208 9.14 8.62 8.70
C ARG A 208 10.07 9.84 8.67
N GLN A 209 10.00 10.65 7.61
CA GLN A 209 10.72 11.92 7.56
C GLN A 209 10.20 12.90 8.61
N LEU A 210 8.89 13.03 8.77
CA LEU A 210 8.29 13.87 9.81
C LEU A 210 8.68 13.40 11.22
N ASP A 211 8.68 12.09 11.47
CA ASP A 211 9.13 11.49 12.73
C ASP A 211 10.62 11.80 13.00
N ALA A 212 11.46 11.82 11.95
CA ALA A 212 12.85 12.19 12.06
C ALA A 212 13.03 13.68 12.39
N ILE A 213 12.28 14.58 11.73
CA ILE A 213 12.25 16.01 12.05
C ILE A 213 11.83 16.21 13.51
N ALA A 214 10.72 15.58 13.93
CA ALA A 214 10.21 15.63 15.31
C ALA A 214 11.26 15.19 16.34
N SER A 215 12.02 14.14 16.02
CA SER A 215 13.10 13.61 16.86
C SER A 215 14.42 14.39 16.75
N GLY A 216 14.51 15.41 15.90
CA GLY A 216 15.74 16.14 15.63
C GLY A 216 16.83 15.31 14.92
N ARG A 217 16.46 14.22 14.25
CA ARG A 217 17.36 13.35 13.49
C ARG A 217 17.47 13.82 12.04
N THR A 218 18.58 13.50 11.39
CA THR A 218 18.73 13.64 9.95
C THR A 218 17.92 12.57 9.22
N PHE A 219 17.37 12.92 8.07
CA PHE A 219 16.62 12.00 7.23
C PHE A 219 16.86 12.33 5.75
N ASP A 220 17.07 11.29 4.95
CA ASP A 220 17.28 11.43 3.52
C ASP A 220 15.93 11.58 2.79
N GLY A 221 15.58 12.83 2.47
CA GLY A 221 14.37 13.15 1.73
C GLY A 221 14.37 12.63 0.28
N LEU A 222 15.55 12.42 -0.32
CA LEU A 222 15.66 11.79 -1.65
C LEU A 222 15.27 10.32 -1.54
N ARG A 223 15.75 9.61 -0.51
CA ARG A 223 15.34 8.24 -0.24
C ARG A 223 13.83 8.10 -0.05
N ALA A 224 13.19 8.99 0.72
CA ALA A 224 11.73 8.96 0.84
C ALA A 224 11.01 9.18 -0.49
N ALA A 225 11.48 10.12 -1.32
CA ALA A 225 10.92 10.34 -2.64
C ALA A 225 11.08 9.11 -3.55
N THR A 226 12.23 8.44 -3.51
CA THR A 226 12.48 7.20 -4.27
C THR A 226 11.62 6.05 -3.80
N GLU A 227 11.50 5.83 -2.48
CA GLU A 227 10.64 4.80 -1.90
C GLU A 227 9.16 5.03 -2.22
N ALA A 228 8.68 6.28 -2.08
CA ALA A 228 7.32 6.66 -2.43
C ALA A 228 7.04 6.45 -3.93
N ARG A 229 7.96 6.89 -4.81
CA ARG A 229 7.82 6.69 -6.26
C ARG A 229 7.82 5.21 -6.63
N ARG A 230 8.59 4.37 -5.93
CA ARG A 230 8.58 2.91 -6.14
C ARG A 230 7.23 2.31 -5.78
N ALA A 231 6.61 2.75 -4.70
CA ALA A 231 5.26 2.35 -4.32
C ALA A 231 4.21 2.78 -5.38
N ASP A 232 4.30 4.01 -5.90
CA ASP A 232 3.41 4.49 -6.96
C ASP A 232 3.62 3.75 -8.29
N GLN A 233 4.87 3.41 -8.64
CA GLN A 233 5.16 2.62 -9.85
C GLN A 233 4.58 1.20 -9.76
N LEU A 234 4.56 0.60 -8.56
CA LEU A 234 3.87 -0.67 -8.34
C LEU A 234 2.37 -0.54 -8.66
N LYS A 235 1.72 0.57 -8.29
CA LYS A 235 0.32 0.91 -8.66
C LYS A 235 0.11 0.90 -10.18
N ALA A 236 0.90 1.70 -10.88
CA ALA A 236 0.74 1.91 -12.32
C ALA A 236 0.99 0.60 -13.08
N SER A 237 2.03 -0.12 -12.68
CA SER A 237 2.41 -1.37 -13.31
C SER A 237 1.35 -2.48 -13.15
N ARG A 238 0.60 -2.49 -12.04
CA ARG A 238 -0.54 -3.39 -11.81
C ARG A 238 -1.76 -3.02 -12.66
N LEU A 239 -2.08 -1.73 -12.75
CA LEU A 239 -3.25 -1.25 -13.51
C LEU A 239 -3.10 -1.37 -15.03
N THR A 240 -1.90 -1.15 -15.59
CA THR A 240 -1.69 -1.13 -17.06
C THR A 240 -1.68 -2.52 -17.69
N GLU A 241 -1.21 -3.56 -16.99
CA GLU A 241 -1.16 -4.93 -17.53
C GLU A 241 -2.52 -5.65 -17.50
N THR A 242 -3.37 -5.32 -16.52
CA THR A 242 -4.75 -5.83 -16.46
C THR A 242 -5.56 -5.36 -17.66
N LEU A 243 -5.25 -4.18 -18.23
CA LEU A 243 -5.93 -3.62 -19.39
C LEU A 243 -5.35 -4.06 -20.75
N THR A 244 -4.07 -4.41 -20.82
CA THR A 244 -3.41 -4.79 -22.09
C THR A 244 -3.49 -6.28 -22.43
N ARG A 245 -3.94 -7.14 -21.50
CA ARG A 245 -4.16 -8.58 -21.75
C ARG A 245 -5.62 -8.99 -21.92
N THR A 246 -6.56 -8.06 -21.71
CA THR A 246 -8.00 -8.25 -21.95
C THR A 246 -8.49 -7.64 -23.28
N ALA A 247 -7.59 -7.03 -24.05
CA ALA A 247 -7.83 -6.55 -25.42
C ALA A 247 -7.14 -7.48 -26.42
#